data_AF-A0A4P8HAU6-F1
#
_entry.id   AF-A0A4P8HAU6-F1
#
_cell.length_a   1.000
_cell.length_b   1.000
_cell.length_c   1.000
_cell.angle_alpha   90.00
_cell.angle_beta   90.00
_cell.angle_gamma   90.00
#
_symmetry.space_group_name_H-M   'P 1'
#
loop_
_entity.id
_entity.type
_entity.pdbx_description
1 polymer ?
#
loop_
_entity_poly.entity_id
_entity_poly.type
_entity_poly.pdbx_seq_one_letter_code
_entity_poly.pdbx_strand_id
1 'polypeptide(L)'
;MSTEIHWFRRPGAIAPDHPGTLNPVYELLDHPIVLGRADDPFLAPEHDAEGFFTHEVALDRVAKLAGILRLLGVGPDAPVRIAAEVPEPAAVLARLAVIRVGGRLTEDASAPVDVELRAGRSAPVRDVHRAFDKPVRRLPSGFEGVAVAARGEDGALAAPVDLDPVMRDARIEPAAAAELPADLVVIAREDGAQVPALAVAESPASVLTVPIAN
;
A
#
# COMPACT_ATOMS: atom_id res chain seq x y z
N MET A 1 -1.66 15.89 -19.33
CA MET A 1 -2.44 16.93 -18.63
C MET A 1 -1.83 17.05 -17.25
N SER A 2 -1.55 18.26 -16.76
CA SER A 2 -1.07 18.46 -15.39
C SER A 2 -2.25 18.21 -14.46
N THR A 3 -2.24 17.08 -13.77
CA THR A 3 -3.22 16.77 -12.72
C THR A 3 -2.88 17.67 -11.54
N GLU A 4 -3.78 18.58 -11.18
CA GLU A 4 -3.61 19.40 -9.97
C GLU A 4 -3.61 18.47 -8.76
N ILE A 5 -2.54 18.51 -7.96
CA ILE A 5 -2.36 17.65 -6.79
C ILE A 5 -3.37 18.04 -5.69
N HIS A 6 -4.01 17.05 -5.08
CA HIS A 6 -4.91 17.24 -3.95
C HIS A 6 -4.12 17.38 -2.64
N TRP A 7 -3.84 18.64 -2.31
CA TRP A 7 -3.31 19.01 -1.02
C TRP A 7 -4.35 18.85 0.08
N PHE A 8 -4.01 18.13 1.15
CA PHE A 8 -4.77 18.20 2.40
C PHE A 8 -4.51 19.54 3.09
N ARG A 9 -3.26 20.01 3.05
CA ARG A 9 -2.87 21.36 3.43
C ARG A 9 -1.85 21.89 2.43
N ARG A 10 -2.11 23.07 1.87
CA ARG A 10 -1.20 23.69 0.91
C ARG A 10 0.13 24.08 1.59
N PRO A 11 1.24 24.19 0.82
CA PRO A 11 2.49 24.77 1.31
C PRO A 11 2.23 26.14 1.98
N GLY A 12 2.90 26.41 3.10
CA GLY A 12 2.72 27.65 3.85
C GLY A 12 1.48 27.72 4.76
N ALA A 13 0.55 26.75 4.69
CA ALA A 13 -0.70 26.79 5.47
C ALA A 13 -0.52 26.41 6.95
N ILE A 14 0.50 25.62 7.28
CA ILE A 14 0.84 25.25 8.67
C ILE A 14 1.84 26.26 9.27
N ALA A 15 2.93 26.52 8.54
CA ALA A 15 3.97 27.50 8.86
C ALA A 15 4.57 28.02 7.53
N PRO A 16 5.20 29.21 7.49
CA PRO A 16 5.68 29.82 6.24
C PRO A 16 6.61 28.95 5.39
N ASP A 17 7.39 28.08 6.03
CA ASP A 17 8.36 27.15 5.42
C ASP A 17 7.85 25.70 5.32
N HIS A 18 6.64 25.42 5.83
CA HIS A 18 6.10 24.06 5.80
C HIS A 18 5.77 23.64 4.36
N PRO A 19 6.23 22.45 3.91
CA PRO A 19 6.12 22.01 2.51
C PRO A 19 4.68 21.68 2.08
N GLY A 20 3.75 21.63 3.03
CA GLY A 20 2.36 21.22 2.85
C GLY A 20 2.19 19.73 3.11
N THR A 21 0.93 19.26 3.09
CA THR A 21 0.61 17.85 3.27
C THR A 21 -0.26 17.31 2.15
N LEU A 22 0.04 16.09 1.73
CA LEU A 22 -0.66 15.33 0.68
C LEU A 22 -0.54 13.83 0.95
N ASN A 23 -1.16 12.99 0.13
CA ASN A 23 -0.85 11.57 0.10
C ASN A 23 -0.92 11.05 -1.34
N PRO A 24 0.15 10.49 -1.91
CA PRO A 24 0.13 10.07 -3.31
C PRO A 24 -0.88 8.95 -3.60
N VAL A 25 -1.19 8.14 -2.59
CA VAL A 25 -2.19 7.06 -2.71
C VAL A 25 -3.59 7.63 -2.85
N TYR A 26 -3.85 8.82 -2.32
CA TYR A 26 -5.13 9.51 -2.50
C TYR A 26 -5.42 9.77 -3.98
N GLU A 27 -4.41 10.22 -4.74
CA GLU A 27 -4.54 10.44 -6.19
C GLU A 27 -4.85 9.16 -6.96
N LEU A 28 -4.27 8.04 -6.51
CA LEU A 28 -4.35 6.75 -7.20
C LEU A 28 -5.62 5.96 -6.90
N LEU A 29 -6.14 6.05 -5.67
CA LEU A 29 -7.22 5.16 -5.20
C LEU A 29 -8.44 5.94 -4.71
N ASP A 30 -8.26 6.87 -3.78
CA ASP A 30 -9.37 7.56 -3.13
C ASP A 30 -10.05 8.56 -4.10
N HIS A 31 -9.28 9.35 -4.84
CA HIS A 31 -9.80 10.40 -5.72
C HIS A 31 -10.65 9.84 -6.88
N PRO A 32 -10.22 8.79 -7.62
CA PRO A 32 -11.07 8.17 -8.64
C PRO A 32 -12.42 7.70 -8.08
N ILE A 33 -12.45 7.15 -6.87
CA ILE A 33 -13.70 6.74 -6.21
C ILE A 33 -14.61 7.94 -5.92
N VAL A 34 -14.05 9.05 -5.44
CA VAL A 34 -14.81 10.32 -5.24
C VAL A 34 -15.41 10.82 -6.55
N LEU A 35 -14.73 10.60 -7.68
CA LEU A 35 -15.25 10.91 -9.02
C LEU A 35 -16.25 9.87 -9.57
N GLY A 36 -16.66 8.89 -8.77
CA GLY A 36 -17.62 7.85 -9.17
C GLY A 36 -17.02 6.71 -9.99
N ARG A 37 -15.69 6.58 -10.02
CA ARG A 37 -14.95 5.57 -10.81
C ARG A 37 -14.57 4.35 -9.97
N ALA A 38 -15.38 4.01 -8.98
CA ALA A 38 -15.10 2.93 -8.03
C ALA A 38 -15.01 1.54 -8.70
N ASP A 39 -15.82 1.32 -9.74
CA ASP A 39 -15.89 0.08 -10.49
C ASP A 39 -14.91 0.04 -11.68
N ASP A 40 -14.17 1.12 -11.95
CA ASP A 40 -13.18 1.14 -13.03
C ASP A 40 -11.98 0.24 -12.67
N PRO A 41 -11.40 -0.49 -13.65
CA PRO A 41 -10.17 -1.23 -13.45
C PRO A 41 -9.05 -0.31 -12.92
N PHE A 42 -8.35 -0.78 -11.90
CA PHE A 42 -7.20 -0.11 -11.32
C PHE A 42 -5.88 -0.62 -11.91
N LEU A 43 -5.73 -1.94 -12.04
CA LEU A 43 -4.56 -2.54 -12.67
C LEU A 43 -4.73 -2.63 -14.18
N ALA A 44 -3.60 -2.57 -14.88
CA ALA A 44 -3.57 -2.76 -16.33
C ALA A 44 -3.89 -4.22 -16.70
N PRO A 45 -4.51 -4.49 -17.86
CA PRO A 45 -4.96 -5.84 -18.24
C PRO A 45 -3.86 -6.92 -18.25
N GLU A 46 -2.61 -6.53 -18.48
CA GLU A 46 -1.44 -7.42 -18.40
C GLU A 46 -1.19 -7.99 -16.99
N HIS A 47 -1.61 -7.27 -15.94
CA HIS A 47 -1.49 -7.66 -14.54
C HIS A 47 -2.81 -8.15 -13.94
N ASP A 48 -3.93 -7.90 -14.62
CA ASP A 48 -5.28 -8.27 -14.19
C ASP A 48 -6.23 -8.40 -15.39
N ALA A 49 -6.09 -9.48 -16.14
CA ALA A 49 -6.85 -9.70 -17.37
C ALA A 49 -8.37 -9.79 -17.15
N GLU A 50 -8.79 -10.18 -15.94
CA GLU A 50 -10.20 -10.30 -15.57
C GLU A 50 -10.79 -8.99 -15.02
N GLY A 51 -9.96 -7.95 -14.81
CA GLY A 51 -10.38 -6.67 -14.26
C GLY A 51 -10.91 -6.79 -12.83
N PHE A 52 -10.40 -7.77 -12.07
CA PHE A 52 -10.82 -8.04 -10.71
C PHE A 52 -10.48 -6.89 -9.74
N PHE A 53 -9.32 -6.27 -9.91
CA PHE A 53 -8.85 -5.14 -9.13
C PHE A 53 -9.43 -3.85 -9.69
N THR A 54 -10.66 -3.53 -9.27
CA THR A 54 -11.22 -2.19 -9.42
C THR A 54 -10.62 -1.21 -8.40
N HIS A 55 -10.86 0.10 -8.56
CA HIS A 55 -10.41 1.09 -7.57
C HIS A 55 -10.96 0.80 -6.16
N GLU A 56 -12.23 0.37 -6.04
CA GLU A 56 -12.83 0.00 -4.75
C GLU A 56 -12.14 -1.22 -4.14
N VAL A 57 -11.89 -2.28 -4.92
CA VAL A 57 -11.23 -3.49 -4.45
C VAL A 57 -9.79 -3.21 -4.03
N ALA A 58 -9.07 -2.42 -4.84
CA ALA A 58 -7.71 -2.00 -4.53
C ALA A 58 -7.68 -1.14 -3.26
N LEU A 59 -8.56 -0.15 -3.11
CA LEU A 59 -8.63 0.68 -1.92
C LEU A 59 -8.95 -0.14 -0.66
N ASP A 60 -9.90 -1.08 -0.70
CA ASP A 60 -10.23 -1.92 0.46
C ASP A 60 -9.00 -2.71 0.94
N ARG A 61 -8.29 -3.35 0.01
CA ARG A 61 -7.09 -4.14 0.31
C ARG A 61 -5.94 -3.27 0.81
N VAL A 62 -5.68 -2.15 0.13
CA VAL A 62 -4.62 -1.20 0.51
C VAL A 62 -4.89 -0.60 1.88
N ALA A 63 -6.12 -0.15 2.15
CA ALA A 63 -6.47 0.47 3.43
C ALA A 63 -6.39 -0.53 4.59
N LYS A 64 -6.82 -1.78 4.41
CA LYS A 64 -6.69 -2.82 5.44
C LYS A 64 -5.24 -3.20 5.71
N LEU A 65 -4.46 -3.43 4.66
CA LEU A 65 -3.03 -3.73 4.80
C LEU A 65 -2.30 -2.56 5.48
N ALA A 66 -2.60 -1.33 5.10
CA ALA A 66 -2.10 -0.13 5.75
C ALA A 66 -2.48 -0.07 7.25
N GLY A 67 -3.70 -0.50 7.60
CA GLY A 67 -4.12 -0.67 9.00
C GLY A 67 -3.24 -1.64 9.78
N ILE A 68 -2.91 -2.80 9.18
CA ILE A 68 -1.98 -3.80 9.75
C ILE A 68 -0.57 -3.21 9.90
N LEU A 69 -0.04 -2.59 8.85
CA LEU A 69 1.31 -2.01 8.85
C LEU A 69 1.45 -0.93 9.93
N ARG A 70 0.41 -0.11 10.13
CA ARG A 70 0.37 0.87 11.23
C ARG A 70 0.44 0.22 12.60
N LEU A 71 -0.24 -0.92 12.82
CA LEU A 71 -0.15 -1.68 14.07
C LEU A 71 1.24 -2.30 14.28
N LEU A 72 1.95 -2.62 13.20
CA LEU A 72 3.34 -3.07 13.20
C LEU A 72 4.34 -1.91 13.35
N GLY A 73 3.89 -0.66 13.51
CA GLY A 73 4.74 0.49 13.71
C GLY A 73 5.33 1.09 12.43
N VAL A 74 4.81 0.72 11.25
CA VAL A 74 5.26 1.33 9.98
C VAL A 74 4.89 2.81 9.93
N GLY A 75 5.88 3.65 9.63
CA GLY A 75 5.79 5.10 9.50
C GLY A 75 7.08 5.67 8.88
N PRO A 76 7.31 7.00 8.95
CA PRO A 76 8.42 7.70 8.29
C PRO A 76 9.81 7.08 8.52
N ASP A 77 10.04 6.59 9.73
CA ASP A 77 11.34 6.08 10.17
C ASP A 77 11.49 4.56 10.05
N ALA A 78 10.42 3.87 9.64
CA ALA A 78 10.38 2.41 9.57
C ALA A 78 10.56 1.94 8.11
N PRO A 79 11.78 1.59 7.68
CA PRO A 79 12.02 1.07 6.33
C PRO A 79 11.29 -0.26 6.12
N VAL A 80 10.59 -0.35 4.99
CA VAL A 80 9.84 -1.54 4.57
C VAL A 80 10.40 -2.07 3.26
N ARG A 81 10.60 -3.38 3.17
CA ARG A 81 10.90 -4.07 1.90
C ARG A 81 9.76 -4.95 1.45
N ILE A 82 9.61 -5.07 0.14
CA ILE A 82 8.77 -6.07 -0.51
C ILE A 82 9.72 -6.99 -1.26
N ALA A 83 9.69 -8.28 -0.93
CA ALA A 83 10.61 -9.26 -1.50
C ALA A 83 10.19 -9.67 -2.93
N ALA A 84 11.17 -10.02 -3.77
CA ALA A 84 10.97 -10.37 -5.20
C ALA A 84 9.95 -11.48 -5.43
N GLU A 85 9.79 -12.40 -4.48
CA GLU A 85 8.85 -13.50 -4.59
C GLU A 85 7.37 -13.10 -4.41
N VAL A 86 7.07 -11.87 -3.98
CA VAL A 86 5.70 -11.39 -3.83
C VAL A 86 5.06 -11.20 -5.23
N PRO A 87 3.89 -11.82 -5.51
CA PRO A 87 3.22 -11.66 -6.80
C PRO A 87 2.96 -10.20 -7.15
N GLU A 88 3.16 -9.82 -8.40
CA GLU A 88 3.18 -8.43 -8.84
C GLU A 88 1.92 -7.62 -8.46
N PRO A 89 0.67 -8.10 -8.64
CA PRO A 89 -0.51 -7.38 -8.17
C PRO A 89 -0.48 -7.10 -6.66
N ALA A 90 -0.05 -8.08 -5.86
CA ALA A 90 0.07 -7.93 -4.42
C ALA A 90 1.23 -6.98 -4.06
N ALA A 91 2.35 -7.03 -4.78
CA ALA A 91 3.47 -6.11 -4.58
C ALA A 91 3.06 -4.65 -4.84
N VAL A 92 2.26 -4.38 -5.89
CA VAL A 92 1.69 -3.05 -6.16
C VAL A 92 0.85 -2.56 -4.98
N LEU A 93 -0.10 -3.38 -4.52
CA LEU A 93 -0.98 -3.01 -3.40
C LEU A 93 -0.20 -2.83 -2.09
N ALA A 94 0.83 -3.65 -1.85
CA ALA A 94 1.72 -3.50 -0.70
C ALA A 94 2.48 -2.18 -0.73
N ARG A 95 3.04 -1.78 -1.88
CA ARG A 95 3.71 -0.47 -2.03
C ARG A 95 2.78 0.68 -1.67
N LEU A 96 1.55 0.63 -2.20
CA LEU A 96 0.53 1.63 -1.89
C LEU A 96 0.16 1.62 -0.41
N ALA A 97 0.03 0.46 0.22
CA ALA A 97 -0.29 0.37 1.65
C ALA A 97 0.81 0.98 2.54
N VAL A 98 2.08 0.75 2.22
CA VAL A 98 3.23 1.35 2.93
C VAL A 98 3.20 2.87 2.78
N ILE A 99 3.10 3.39 1.55
CA ILE A 99 3.07 4.84 1.29
C ILE A 99 1.85 5.48 1.94
N ARG A 100 0.69 4.81 1.96
CA ARG A 100 -0.57 5.35 2.53
C ARG A 100 -0.41 5.76 3.99
N VAL A 101 0.41 5.06 4.76
CA VAL A 101 0.71 5.35 6.18
C VAL A 101 2.01 6.12 6.38
N GLY A 102 2.67 6.55 5.30
CA GLY A 102 3.93 7.29 5.35
C GLY A 102 5.15 6.41 5.61
N GLY A 103 5.04 5.10 5.40
CA GLY A 103 6.17 4.19 5.45
C GLY A 103 7.16 4.45 4.31
N ARG A 104 8.44 4.14 4.55
CA ARG A 104 9.49 4.27 3.54
C ARG A 104 9.79 2.92 2.90
N LEU A 105 9.53 2.80 1.61
CA LEU A 105 9.96 1.64 0.82
C LEU A 105 11.46 1.69 0.57
N THR A 106 12.15 0.55 0.67
CA THR A 106 13.56 0.41 0.28
C THR A 106 13.72 -0.67 -0.78
N GLU A 107 14.45 -0.35 -1.84
CA GLU A 107 14.85 -1.29 -2.90
C GLU A 107 16.20 -1.94 -2.62
N ASP A 108 17.02 -1.34 -1.76
CA ASP A 108 18.29 -1.94 -1.33
C ASP A 108 18.00 -3.23 -0.54
N ALA A 109 18.35 -4.38 -1.12
CA ALA A 109 18.19 -5.70 -0.51
C ALA A 109 19.05 -5.87 0.75
N SER A 110 20.16 -5.14 0.86
CA SER A 110 21.11 -5.22 1.97
C SER A 110 20.79 -4.29 3.14
N ALA A 111 19.94 -3.28 2.92
CA ALA A 111 19.56 -2.33 3.95
C ALA A 111 18.80 -3.02 5.11
N PRO A 112 19.00 -2.60 6.37
CA PRO A 112 18.15 -3.06 7.46
C PRO A 112 16.71 -2.56 7.27
N VAL A 113 15.73 -3.46 7.46
CA VAL A 113 14.29 -3.14 7.39
C VAL A 113 13.56 -3.50 8.67
N ASP A 114 12.54 -2.75 9.02
CA ASP A 114 11.70 -3.04 10.19
C ASP A 114 10.54 -3.94 9.84
N VAL A 115 10.07 -3.88 8.59
CA VAL A 115 9.04 -4.76 8.07
C VAL A 115 9.45 -5.27 6.70
N GLU A 116 9.18 -6.54 6.44
CA GLU A 116 9.36 -7.15 5.14
C GLU A 116 8.12 -7.94 4.75
N LEU A 117 7.57 -7.64 3.58
CA LEU A 117 6.53 -8.44 2.96
C LEU A 117 7.17 -9.48 2.04
N ARG A 118 6.74 -10.73 2.17
CA ARG A 118 7.29 -11.90 1.48
C ARG A 118 6.16 -12.75 0.90
N ALA A 119 6.50 -13.72 0.05
CA ALA A 119 5.52 -14.71 -0.36
C ALA A 119 5.02 -15.51 0.86
N GLY A 120 3.71 -15.49 1.05
CA GLY A 120 3.01 -16.27 2.06
C GLY A 120 2.46 -17.56 1.48
N ARG A 121 1.77 -18.32 2.33
CA ARG A 121 1.07 -19.52 1.88
C ARG A 121 -0.18 -19.12 1.10
N SER A 122 -0.27 -19.50 -0.16
CA SER A 122 -1.53 -19.42 -0.90
C SER A 122 -2.47 -20.50 -0.36
N ALA A 123 -3.52 -20.13 0.36
CA ALA A 123 -4.63 -21.06 0.58
C ALA A 123 -5.40 -21.20 -0.74
N PRO A 124 -5.88 -22.39 -1.12
CA PRO A 124 -6.80 -22.50 -2.25
C PRO A 124 -8.04 -21.66 -1.94
N VAL A 125 -8.45 -20.83 -2.89
CA VAL A 125 -9.69 -20.05 -2.85
C VAL A 125 -10.82 -21.02 -2.49
N ARG A 126 -11.31 -20.94 -1.24
CA ARG A 126 -12.49 -21.70 -0.85
C ARG A 126 -13.68 -20.98 -1.47
N ASP A 127 -14.35 -21.65 -2.41
CA ASP A 127 -15.67 -21.28 -2.88
C ASP A 127 -16.54 -20.91 -1.67
N VAL A 128 -16.87 -19.62 -1.57
CA VAL A 128 -17.64 -19.11 -0.45
C VAL A 128 -19.05 -19.68 -0.60
N HIS A 129 -19.41 -20.65 0.23
CA HIS A 129 -20.78 -21.18 0.28
C HIS A 129 -21.78 -20.03 0.44
N ARG A 130 -22.60 -19.81 -0.59
CA ARG A 130 -23.76 -18.89 -0.58
C ARG A 130 -24.81 -19.42 0.39
N ALA A 131 -24.70 -19.07 1.67
CA ALA A 131 -25.65 -19.48 2.70
C ALA A 131 -26.69 -18.40 3.08
N PHE A 132 -26.66 -17.20 2.47
CA PHE A 132 -27.65 -16.16 2.75
C PHE A 132 -27.98 -15.31 1.51
N ASP A 133 -29.19 -15.48 0.99
CA ASP A 133 -29.81 -14.67 -0.09
C ASP A 133 -30.28 -13.30 0.43
N LYS A 134 -29.34 -12.48 0.90
CA LYS A 134 -29.50 -11.02 0.88
C LYS A 134 -28.42 -10.47 -0.04
N PRO A 135 -28.74 -9.56 -0.98
CA PRO A 135 -27.75 -8.93 -1.85
C PRO A 135 -26.93 -7.93 -1.03
N VAL A 136 -26.05 -8.44 -0.18
CA VAL A 136 -24.99 -7.67 0.46
C VAL A 136 -23.79 -7.78 -0.47
N ARG A 137 -23.44 -6.69 -1.16
CA ARG A 137 -22.20 -6.59 -1.94
C ARG A 137 -21.04 -6.80 -0.95
N ARG A 138 -20.45 -7.98 -0.94
CA ARG A 138 -19.28 -8.30 -0.11
C ARG A 138 -18.02 -8.11 -0.95
N LEU A 139 -17.16 -7.19 -0.54
CA LEU A 139 -15.83 -7.07 -1.12
C LEU A 139 -14.93 -8.21 -0.60
N PRO A 140 -14.27 -8.98 -1.49
CA PRO A 140 -13.33 -10.02 -1.08
C PRO A 140 -12.05 -9.38 -0.54
N SER A 141 -12.00 -9.27 0.79
CA SER A 141 -10.94 -8.58 1.56
C SER A 141 -9.72 -9.45 1.90
N GLY A 142 -9.35 -10.37 1.01
CA GLY A 142 -8.14 -11.20 1.14
C GLY A 142 -6.88 -10.52 0.60
N PHE A 143 -5.71 -11.04 0.99
CA PHE A 143 -4.41 -10.66 0.46
C PHE A 143 -3.55 -11.91 0.29
N GLU A 144 -3.93 -12.68 -0.73
CA GLU A 144 -3.51 -14.08 -0.90
C GLU A 144 -2.03 -14.19 -1.26
N GLY A 145 -1.36 -15.21 -0.70
CA GLY A 145 0.01 -15.51 -1.06
C GLY A 145 1.05 -14.50 -0.55
N VAL A 146 0.71 -13.70 0.47
CA VAL A 146 1.66 -12.77 1.10
C VAL A 146 1.71 -12.98 2.61
N ALA A 147 2.92 -12.93 3.16
CA ALA A 147 3.20 -12.93 4.59
C ALA A 147 3.98 -11.67 4.96
N VAL A 148 3.90 -11.29 6.23
CA VAL A 148 4.63 -10.15 6.78
C VAL A 148 5.54 -10.61 7.91
N ALA A 149 6.79 -10.16 7.89
CA ALA A 149 7.74 -10.30 8.98
C ALA A 149 8.09 -8.91 9.53
N ALA A 150 7.98 -8.73 10.84
CA ALA A 150 8.34 -7.50 11.53
C ALA A 150 9.55 -7.73 12.42
N ARG A 151 10.38 -6.70 12.60
CA ARG A 151 11.55 -6.73 13.46
C ARG A 151 11.12 -6.89 14.92
N GLY A 152 11.65 -7.90 15.58
CA GLY A 152 11.45 -8.16 17.01
C GLY A 152 12.38 -7.34 17.88
N GLU A 153 12.19 -7.45 19.20
CA GLU A 153 13.02 -6.77 20.21
C GLU A 153 14.49 -7.20 20.17
N ASP A 154 14.78 -8.39 19.65
CA ASP A 154 16.12 -8.94 19.44
C ASP A 154 16.82 -8.36 18.20
N GLY A 155 16.14 -7.48 17.46
CA GLY A 155 16.64 -6.87 16.25
C GLY A 155 16.60 -7.78 15.03
N ALA A 156 16.08 -9.01 15.11
CA ALA A 156 15.88 -9.88 13.96
C ALA A 156 14.45 -9.76 13.42
N LEU A 157 14.23 -10.07 12.14
CA LEU A 157 12.87 -10.25 11.63
C LEU A 157 12.26 -11.51 12.25
N ALA A 158 11.07 -11.36 12.86
CA ALA A 158 10.32 -12.47 13.42
C ALA A 158 9.84 -13.44 12.34
N ALA A 159 9.32 -14.60 12.77
CA ALA A 159 8.72 -15.56 11.85
C ALA A 159 7.58 -14.92 11.05
N PRO A 160 7.53 -15.09 9.71
CA PRO A 160 6.49 -14.49 8.88
C PRO A 160 5.08 -14.94 9.28
N VAL A 161 4.14 -14.00 9.27
CA VAL A 161 2.71 -14.22 9.53
C VAL A 161 1.94 -14.06 8.22
N ASP A 162 1.17 -15.08 7.83
CA ASP A 162 0.32 -15.03 6.63
C ASP A 162 -0.72 -13.90 6.77
N LEU A 163 -0.84 -13.03 5.76
CA LEU A 163 -1.71 -11.86 5.81
C LEU A 163 -3.19 -12.20 5.60
N ASP A 164 -3.51 -13.27 4.88
CA ASP A 164 -4.88 -13.65 4.56
C ASP A 164 -5.82 -13.78 5.78
N PRO A 165 -5.43 -14.52 6.85
CA PRO A 165 -6.23 -14.57 8.07
C PRO A 165 -6.33 -13.22 8.79
N VAL A 166 -5.26 -12.41 8.74
CA VAL A 166 -5.18 -11.11 9.44
C VAL A 166 -6.06 -10.07 8.74
N MET A 167 -6.05 -10.03 7.42
CA MET A 167 -6.89 -9.13 6.60
C MET A 167 -8.39 -9.40 6.76
N ARG A 168 -8.75 -10.65 7.12
CA ARG A 168 -10.13 -11.06 7.42
C ARG A 168 -10.52 -10.83 8.88
N ASP A 169 -9.58 -10.43 9.75
CA ASP A 169 -9.89 -10.10 11.14
C ASP A 169 -10.63 -8.76 11.19
N ALA A 170 -11.89 -8.82 11.61
CA ALA A 170 -12.76 -7.65 11.68
C ALA A 170 -12.31 -6.56 12.66
N ARG A 171 -11.30 -6.83 13.50
CA ARG A 171 -10.70 -5.84 14.42
C ARG A 171 -9.67 -4.95 13.74
N ILE A 172 -9.22 -5.29 12.53
CA ILE A 172 -8.30 -4.46 11.76
C ILE A 172 -9.07 -3.30 11.15
N GLU A 173 -8.85 -2.11 11.71
CA GLU A 173 -9.41 -0.88 11.20
C GLU A 173 -8.65 -0.44 9.93
N PRO A 174 -9.34 -0.27 8.78
CA PRO A 174 -8.72 0.27 7.58
C PRO A 174 -8.10 1.64 7.85
N ALA A 175 -6.88 1.88 7.36
CA ALA A 175 -6.22 3.16 7.51
C ALA A 175 -6.76 4.18 6.48
N ALA A 176 -7.10 5.38 6.95
CA ALA A 176 -7.25 6.54 6.08
C ALA A 176 -5.89 6.92 5.46
N ALA A 177 -5.90 7.66 4.34
CA ALA A 177 -4.70 8.24 3.80
C ALA A 177 -4.10 9.23 4.82
N ALA A 178 -2.88 8.98 5.27
CA ALA A 178 -2.22 9.85 6.25
C ALA A 178 -1.84 11.19 5.61
N GLU A 179 -1.86 12.28 6.39
CA GLU A 179 -1.34 13.57 5.96
C GLU A 179 0.19 13.55 5.95
N LEU A 180 0.81 13.28 4.79
CA LEU A 180 2.26 13.20 4.66
C LEU A 180 2.84 14.57 4.32
N PRO A 181 3.93 15.01 4.98
CA PRO A 181 4.72 16.13 4.49
C PRO A 181 5.13 15.89 3.04
N ALA A 182 5.01 16.91 2.18
CA ALA A 182 5.29 16.75 0.76
C ALA A 182 6.76 16.39 0.45
N ASP A 183 7.69 16.71 1.35
CA ASP A 183 9.12 16.37 1.28
C ASP A 183 9.47 15.05 1.99
N LEU A 184 8.50 14.35 2.59
CA LEU A 184 8.72 13.06 3.23
C LEU A 184 9.20 12.04 2.20
N VAL A 185 10.37 11.44 2.45
CA VAL A 185 10.93 10.37 1.61
C VAL A 185 10.15 9.08 1.82
N VAL A 186 9.45 8.64 0.77
CA VAL A 186 8.61 7.43 0.81
C VAL A 186 9.19 6.27 -0.01
N ILE A 187 10.19 6.53 -0.86
CA ILE A 187 10.95 5.50 -1.58
C ILE A 187 12.44 5.83 -1.50
N ALA A 188 13.24 4.86 -1.08
CA ALA A 188 14.69 4.85 -1.20
C ALA A 188 15.09 3.79 -2.25
N ARG A 189 15.69 4.26 -3.34
CA ARG A 189 16.14 3.43 -4.46
C ARG A 189 17.50 2.80 -4.16
N GLU A 190 17.83 1.71 -4.85
CA GLU A 190 19.13 1.02 -4.69
C GLU A 190 20.33 1.90 -5.08
N ASP A 191 20.15 2.81 -6.06
CA ASP A 191 21.17 3.78 -6.48
C ASP A 191 21.38 4.94 -5.48
N GLY A 192 20.67 4.92 -4.35
CA GLY A 192 20.70 5.96 -3.31
C GLY A 192 19.74 7.12 -3.57
N ALA A 193 19.00 7.14 -4.68
CA ALA A 193 18.02 8.17 -4.93
C ALA A 193 16.86 8.10 -3.91
N GLN A 194 16.46 9.27 -3.41
CA GLN A 194 15.34 9.42 -2.49
C GLN A 194 14.18 10.09 -3.20
N VAL A 195 13.01 9.47 -3.16
CA VAL A 195 11.80 9.98 -3.81
C VAL A 195 10.84 10.49 -2.74
N PRO A 196 10.59 11.81 -2.68
CA PRO A 196 9.64 12.39 -1.74
C PRO A 196 8.20 12.14 -2.18
N ALA A 197 7.26 12.24 -1.23
CA ALA A 197 5.84 12.05 -1.47
C ALA A 197 5.32 12.96 -2.60
N LEU A 198 5.77 14.21 -2.70
CA LEU A 198 5.39 15.11 -3.78
C LEU A 198 5.77 14.57 -5.16
N ALA A 199 7.00 14.10 -5.33
CA ALA A 199 7.46 13.55 -6.61
C ALA A 199 6.64 12.32 -7.02
N VAL A 200 6.23 11.52 -6.03
CA VAL A 200 5.30 10.41 -6.27
C VAL A 200 3.92 10.90 -6.69
N ALA A 201 3.37 11.93 -6.06
CA ALA A 201 2.07 12.49 -6.44
C ALA A 201 2.09 13.15 -7.83
N GLU A 202 3.22 13.74 -8.23
CA GLU A 202 3.43 14.31 -9.57
C GLU A 202 3.54 13.23 -10.66
N SER A 203 4.03 12.04 -10.31
CA SER A 203 4.12 10.89 -11.21
C SER A 203 3.64 9.60 -10.54
N PRO A 204 2.32 9.43 -10.32
CA PRO A 204 1.80 8.32 -9.51
C PRO A 204 2.10 6.93 -10.10
N ALA A 205 2.22 6.85 -11.43
CA ALA A 205 2.61 5.64 -12.14
C ALA A 205 3.99 5.12 -11.73
N SER A 206 4.89 5.98 -11.23
CA SER A 206 6.23 5.60 -10.78
C SER A 206 6.25 4.64 -9.58
N VAL A 207 5.14 4.55 -8.82
CA VAL A 207 4.97 3.59 -7.71
C VAL A 207 4.59 2.21 -8.22
N LEU A 208 3.89 2.17 -9.34
CA LEU A 208 3.44 0.92 -9.95
C LEU A 208 4.64 0.14 -10.51
N THR A 209 5.69 0.84 -10.95
CA THR A 209 6.87 0.28 -11.64
C THR A 209 8.14 0.19 -10.77
N VAL A 210 8.02 0.33 -9.44
CA VAL A 210 9.15 0.16 -8.51
C VAL A 210 9.71 -1.26 -8.66
N PRO A 211 10.99 -1.43 -9.08
CA PRO A 211 11.62 -2.74 -9.20
C PRO A 211 11.63 -3.43 -7.84
N ILE A 212 11.39 -4.73 -7.85
CA ILE A 212 11.42 -5.53 -6.63
C ILE A 212 12.87 -5.95 -6.37
N ALA A 213 13.34 -5.79 -5.13
CA ALA A 213 14.69 -6.15 -4.73
C ALA A 213 14.89 -7.67 -4.90
N ASN A 214 15.85 -8.06 -5.73
CA ASN A 214 16.26 -9.48 -5.92
C ASN A 214 17.04 -10.01 -4.72
#